data_AF-A0A7V0VGC4-F1
#
_entry.id   AF-A0A7V0VGC4-F1
#
_cell.length_a   1.000
_cell.length_b   1.000
_cell.length_c   1.000
_cell.angle_alpha   90.00
_cell.angle_beta   90.00
_cell.angle_gamma   90.00
#
_symmetry.space_group_name_H-M   'P 1'
#
loop_
_entity.id
_entity.type
_entity.pdbx_description
1 polymer ?
#
loop_
_entity_poly.entity_id
_entity_poly.type
_entity_poly.pdbx_seq_one_letter_code
_entity_poly.pdbx_strand_id
1 'polypeptide(L)'
;MPIKFLIIFFFLSGVIFAQSNQIDSTSIEDDVFLAYKNAMRGVIWSINNIPFKKDATYKDIIDNNIKICSIKVFKQEGGIKIISIGFHNSSSVEITTYKSIPEKFR
;
A
#
# COMPACT_ATOMS: atom_id res chain seq x y z
N MET A 1 -30.41 22.53 41.94
CA MET A 1 -30.64 22.01 40.58
C MET A 1 -31.53 20.78 40.67
N PRO A 2 -32.60 20.66 39.87
CA PRO A 2 -33.54 19.55 39.99
C PRO A 2 -32.87 18.23 39.59
N ILE A 3 -33.12 17.17 40.36
CA ILE A 3 -32.50 15.84 40.20
C ILE A 3 -32.69 15.25 38.79
N LYS A 4 -33.75 15.66 38.10
CA LYS A 4 -34.04 15.32 36.69
C LYS A 4 -32.95 15.80 35.73
N PHE A 5 -32.34 16.96 35.99
CA PHE A 5 -31.24 17.49 35.17
C PHE A 5 -29.95 16.66 35.34
N LEU A 6 -29.73 16.11 36.53
CA LEU A 6 -28.55 15.27 36.84
C LEU A 6 -28.64 13.90 36.17
N ILE A 7 -29.86 13.32 36.11
CA ILE A 7 -30.12 12.05 35.43
C ILE A 7 -29.90 12.17 33.91
N ILE A 8 -30.37 13.27 33.30
CA ILE A 8 -30.18 13.54 31.87
C ILE A 8 -28.69 13.74 31.55
N PHE A 9 -27.95 14.45 32.41
CA PHE A 9 -26.51 14.65 32.25
C PHE A 9 -25.73 13.32 32.33
N PHE A 10 -26.08 12.43 33.27
CA PHE A 10 -25.47 11.11 33.38
C PHE A 10 -25.77 10.23 32.15
N PHE A 11 -27.02 10.24 31.66
CA PHE A 11 -27.38 9.49 30.45
C PHE A 11 -26.65 10.00 29.20
N LEU A 12 -26.49 11.32 29.04
CA LEU A 12 -25.77 11.90 27.90
C LEU A 12 -24.27 11.56 27.92
N SER A 13 -23.66 11.54 29.11
CA SER A 13 -22.23 11.19 29.26
C SER A 13 -21.92 9.71 28.95
N GLY A 14 -22.86 8.79 29.22
CA GLY A 14 -22.67 7.36 28.96
C GLY A 14 -22.60 7.00 27.48
N VAL A 15 -23.33 7.73 26.62
CA VAL A 15 -23.35 7.47 25.17
C VAL A 15 -22.03 7.88 24.51
N ILE A 16 -21.36 8.92 25.02
CA ILE A 16 -20.09 9.42 24.47
C ILE A 16 -18.93 8.45 24.78
N PHE A 17 -18.93 7.79 25.94
CA PHE A 17 -17.91 6.79 26.28
C PHE A 17 -18.05 5.49 25.47
N ALA A 18 -19.27 5.07 25.13
CA ALA A 18 -19.51 3.84 24.39
C ALA A 18 -18.97 3.87 22.93
N GLN A 19 -18.79 5.05 22.35
CA GLN A 19 -18.24 5.20 20.99
C GLN A 19 -16.70 5.25 20.93
N SER A 20 -16.02 5.42 22.06
CA SER A 20 -14.57 5.61 22.10
C SER A 20 -13.73 4.32 22.01
N ASN A 21 -14.37 3.15 22.07
CA ASN A 21 -13.70 1.84 22.08
C ASN A 21 -13.80 1.07 20.75
N GLN A 22 -14.15 1.71 19.64
CA GLN A 22 -13.89 1.13 18.32
C GLN A 22 -12.39 1.25 18.04
N ILE A 23 -11.63 0.33 18.64
CA ILE A 23 -10.30 -0.02 18.15
C ILE A 23 -10.57 -0.62 16.77
N ASP A 24 -10.32 0.17 15.72
CA ASP A 24 -10.33 -0.28 14.33
C ASP A 24 -9.37 -1.47 14.20
N SER A 25 -9.88 -2.68 14.40
CA SER A 25 -9.23 -3.89 13.91
C SER A 25 -9.43 -3.92 12.41
N THR A 26 -8.71 -3.06 11.68
CA THR A 26 -8.48 -3.28 10.26
C THR A 26 -7.96 -4.71 10.15
N SER A 27 -8.67 -5.54 9.39
CA SER A 27 -8.32 -6.94 9.33
C SER A 27 -6.93 -7.05 8.70
N ILE A 28 -6.13 -8.03 9.13
CA ILE A 28 -4.85 -8.30 8.48
C ILE A 28 -5.01 -8.51 6.96
N GLU A 29 -6.19 -8.98 6.53
CA GLU A 29 -6.55 -9.12 5.12
C GLU A 29 -6.64 -7.77 4.40
N ASP A 30 -7.22 -6.74 5.03
CA ASP A 30 -7.28 -5.38 4.48
C ASP A 30 -5.88 -4.78 4.32
N ASP A 31 -5.02 -4.94 5.34
CA ASP A 31 -3.65 -4.47 5.31
C ASP A 31 -2.84 -5.13 4.19
N VAL A 32 -2.97 -6.46 4.05
CA VAL A 32 -2.33 -7.22 2.97
C VAL A 32 -2.88 -6.79 1.61
N PHE A 33 -4.19 -6.56 1.49
CA PHE A 33 -4.82 -6.11 0.24
C PHE A 33 -4.34 -4.71 -0.16
N LEU A 34 -4.20 -3.79 0.79
CA LEU A 34 -3.66 -2.45 0.54
C LEU A 34 -2.17 -2.50 0.16
N ALA A 35 -1.37 -3.34 0.83
CA ALA A 35 0.01 -3.59 0.45
C ALA A 35 0.12 -4.17 -0.97
N TYR A 36 -0.77 -5.11 -1.35
CA TYR A 36 -0.86 -5.64 -2.70
C TYR A 36 -1.18 -4.54 -3.74
N LYS A 37 -2.15 -3.67 -3.46
CA LYS A 37 -2.46 -2.52 -4.36
C LYS A 37 -1.26 -1.60 -4.53
N ASN A 38 -0.49 -1.36 -3.47
CA ASN A 38 0.74 -0.58 -3.54
C ASN A 38 1.85 -1.28 -4.36
N ALA A 39 1.99 -2.60 -4.22
CA ALA A 39 2.92 -3.38 -5.03
C ALA A 39 2.54 -3.32 -6.52
N MET A 40 1.25 -3.43 -6.83
CA MET A 40 0.73 -3.31 -8.21
C MET A 40 1.00 -1.94 -8.84
N ARG A 41 0.89 -0.85 -8.06
CA ARG A 41 1.29 0.49 -8.53
C ARG A 41 2.74 0.51 -9.01
N GLY A 42 3.64 -0.18 -8.29
CA GLY A 42 5.04 -0.28 -8.70
C GLY A 42 5.27 -1.13 -9.95
N VAL A 43 4.50 -2.21 -10.14
CA VAL A 43 4.52 -3.00 -11.37
C VAL A 43 4.08 -2.15 -12.57
N ILE A 44 2.96 -1.45 -12.44
CA ILE A 44 2.42 -0.57 -13.50
C ILE A 44 3.42 0.54 -13.84
N TRP A 45 3.99 1.19 -12.83
CA TRP A 45 5.03 2.20 -13.04
C TRP A 45 6.22 1.63 -13.81
N SER A 46 6.70 0.44 -13.45
CA SER A 46 7.84 -0.23 -14.11
C SER A 46 7.57 -0.51 -15.59
N ILE A 47 6.36 -0.97 -15.90
CA ILE A 47 5.91 -1.26 -17.26
C ILE A 47 5.87 0.02 -18.11
N ASN A 48 5.54 1.17 -17.51
CA ASN A 48 5.45 2.45 -18.21
C ASN A 48 6.81 3.17 -18.32
N ASN A 49 7.78 2.82 -17.48
CA ASN A 49 9.07 3.52 -17.36
C ASN A 49 10.26 2.60 -17.69
N ILE A 50 10.06 1.62 -18.59
CA ILE A 50 11.04 0.57 -18.88
C ILE A 50 12.42 1.18 -19.19
N PRO A 51 13.44 0.95 -18.34
CA PRO A 51 14.75 1.56 -18.48
C PRO A 51 15.63 0.70 -19.38
N PHE A 52 15.46 0.81 -20.71
CA PHE A 52 16.18 -0.02 -21.69
C PHE A 52 17.72 0.11 -21.66
N LYS A 53 18.24 1.17 -21.02
CA LYS A 53 19.67 1.50 -20.99
C LYS A 53 20.43 0.99 -19.76
N LYS A 54 19.74 0.59 -18.68
CA LYS A 54 20.39 0.20 -17.42
C LYS A 54 20.15 -1.29 -17.13
N ASP A 55 21.16 -1.97 -16.57
CA ASP A 55 21.04 -3.38 -16.19
C ASP A 55 20.06 -3.57 -15.03
N ALA A 56 20.05 -2.63 -14.09
CA ALA A 56 19.08 -2.56 -13.01
C ALA A 56 18.62 -1.13 -12.77
N THR A 57 17.35 -0.96 -12.42
CA THR A 57 16.76 0.32 -11.99
C THR A 57 16.00 0.13 -10.70
N TYR A 58 16.24 1.06 -9.78
CA TYR A 58 15.63 1.09 -8.46
C TYR A 58 14.77 2.33 -8.33
N LYS A 59 13.57 2.19 -7.79
CA LYS A 59 12.67 3.31 -7.55
C LYS A 59 11.82 3.06 -6.32
N ASP A 60 11.81 4.03 -5.43
CA ASP A 60 10.81 4.10 -4.37
C ASP A 60 9.69 5.06 -4.79
N ILE A 61 8.44 4.65 -4.55
CA ILE A 61 7.27 5.51 -4.68
C ILE A 61 6.87 5.93 -3.26
N ILE A 62 6.84 7.25 -3.07
CA ILE A 62 6.48 7.89 -1.81
C ILE A 62 5.16 8.62 -2.03
N ASP A 63 4.19 8.38 -1.15
CA ASP A 63 2.89 9.05 -1.14
C ASP A 63 2.63 9.55 0.29
N ASN A 64 2.22 10.80 0.44
CA ASN A 64 2.04 11.46 1.74
C ASN A 64 3.24 11.30 2.70
N ASN A 65 4.47 11.45 2.19
CA ASN A 65 5.72 11.29 2.94
C ASN A 65 5.95 9.86 3.50
N ILE A 66 5.22 8.87 3.00
CA ILE A 66 5.34 7.45 3.38
C ILE A 66 5.77 6.67 2.14
N LYS A 67 6.75 5.77 2.29
CA LYS A 67 7.14 4.86 1.23
C LYS A 67 6.05 3.80 1.03
N ILE A 68 5.31 3.89 -0.06
CA ILE A 68 4.23 2.95 -0.37
C ILE A 68 4.71 1.74 -1.16
N CYS A 69 5.73 1.88 -2.00
CA CYS A 69 6.37 0.72 -2.63
C CYS A 69 7.83 0.97 -3.01
N SER A 70 8.56 -0.14 -3.17
CA SER A 70 9.95 -0.18 -3.65
C SER A 70 10.05 -1.13 -4.83
N ILE A 71 10.74 -0.68 -5.88
CA ILE A 71 10.74 -1.31 -7.20
C ILE A 71 12.19 -1.61 -7.59
N LYS A 72 12.39 -2.81 -8.12
CA LYS A 72 13.63 -3.24 -8.77
C LYS A 72 13.31 -3.81 -10.14
N VAL A 73 13.77 -3.15 -11.20
CA VAL A 73 13.63 -3.62 -12.58
C VAL A 73 14.99 -4.09 -13.06
N PHE A 74 15.07 -5.34 -13.51
CA PHE A 74 16.27 -5.94 -14.08
C PHE A 74 16.07 -6.15 -15.57
N LYS A 75 17.05 -5.74 -16.38
CA LYS A 75 17.12 -6.11 -17.78
C LYS A 75 17.53 -7.59 -17.87
N GLN A 76 16.83 -8.34 -18.69
CA GLN A 76 17.14 -9.74 -18.98
C GLN A 76 17.11 -9.96 -20.49
N GLU A 77 17.63 -11.09 -20.94
CA GLU A 77 17.55 -11.42 -22.35
C GLU A 77 16.07 -11.56 -22.78
N GLY A 78 15.69 -10.84 -23.84
CA GLY A 78 14.32 -10.85 -24.37
C GLY A 78 13.26 -10.14 -23.52
N GLY A 79 13.64 -9.43 -22.45
CA GLY A 79 12.64 -8.80 -21.59
C GLY A 79 13.17 -8.09 -20.35
N ILE A 80 12.28 -7.95 -19.37
CA ILE A 80 12.57 -7.40 -18.05
C ILE A 80 11.96 -8.26 -16.95
N LYS A 81 12.65 -8.32 -15.82
CA LYS A 81 12.12 -8.81 -14.54
C LYS A 81 11.82 -7.60 -13.65
N ILE A 82 10.62 -7.55 -13.11
CA ILE A 82 10.15 -6.52 -12.19
C ILE A 82 9.93 -7.17 -10.83
N ILE A 83 10.53 -6.62 -9.79
CA ILE A 83 10.23 -6.94 -8.39
C ILE A 83 9.66 -5.67 -7.78
N SER A 84 8.42 -5.73 -7.30
CA SER A 84 7.74 -4.61 -6.65
C SER A 84 7.27 -5.03 -5.27
N ILE A 85 7.74 -4.35 -4.24
CA ILE A 85 7.34 -4.59 -2.84
C ILE A 85 6.45 -3.43 -2.42
N GLY A 86 5.18 -3.71 -2.15
CA GLY A 86 4.23 -2.75 -1.60
C GLY A 86 4.15 -2.85 -0.08
N PHE A 87 3.95 -1.71 0.58
CA PHE A 87 3.90 -1.60 2.04
C PHE A 87 2.57 -0.96 2.47
N HIS A 88 2.00 -1.45 3.57
CA HIS A 88 0.90 -0.81 4.28
C HIS A 88 0.92 -1.25 5.75
N ASN A 89 0.94 -0.30 6.69
CA ASN A 89 1.09 -0.58 8.13
C ASN A 89 2.26 -1.56 8.40
N SER A 90 1.98 -2.72 8.99
CA SER A 90 2.96 -3.77 9.29
C SER A 90 3.03 -4.86 8.21
N SER A 91 2.32 -4.68 7.10
CA SER A 91 2.21 -5.65 6.01
C SER A 91 3.04 -5.25 4.80
N SER A 92 3.62 -6.25 4.15
CA SER A 92 4.33 -6.09 2.88
C SER A 92 3.99 -7.20 1.91
N VAL A 93 3.83 -6.85 0.64
CA VAL A 93 3.57 -7.81 -0.44
C VAL A 93 4.61 -7.62 -1.54
N GLU A 94 5.31 -8.69 -1.90
CA GLU A 94 6.21 -8.71 -3.04
C GLU A 94 5.54 -9.33 -4.26
N ILE A 95 5.54 -8.60 -5.38
CA ILE A 95 5.12 -9.10 -6.69
C ILE A 95 6.35 -9.18 -7.59
N THR A 96 6.65 -10.39 -8.07
CA THR A 96 7.63 -10.60 -9.12
C THR A 96 6.90 -10.84 -10.45
N THR A 97 7.21 -10.05 -11.47
CA THR A 97 6.60 -10.13 -12.80
C THR A 97 7.68 -10.13 -13.88
N TYR A 98 7.46 -10.92 -14.93
CA TYR A 98 8.32 -10.96 -16.11
C TYR A 98 7.55 -10.41 -17.30
N LYS A 99 8.18 -9.53 -18.09
CA LYS A 99 7.60 -8.98 -19.31
C LYS A 99 8.57 -9.18 -20.46
N SER A 100 8.13 -9.87 -21.51
CA SER A 100 8.86 -9.98 -22.75
C SER A 100 8.83 -8.65 -23.52
N ILE A 101 9.95 -8.32 -24.17
CA ILE A 101 10.06 -7.19 -25.07
C ILE A 101 10.16 -7.77 -26.49
N PRO A 102 9.25 -7.42 -27.41
CA PRO A 102 9.33 -7.87 -28.79
C PRO A 102 10.64 -7.44 -29.45
N GLU A 103 11.24 -8.31 -30.27
CA GLU A 103 12.55 -8.08 -30.93
C GLU A 103 12.63 -6.78 -31.72
N LYS A 104 11.50 -6.22 -32.17
CA LYS A 104 11.44 -4.93 -32.88
C LYS A 104 11.94 -3.72 -32.08
N PHE A 105 12.15 -3.85 -30.77
CA PHE A 105 12.59 -2.78 -29.87
C PHE A 105 13.96 -3.02 -29.22
N ARG A 106 14.69 -4.04 -29.68
CA ARG A 106 16.05 -4.38 -29.21
C ARG A 106 17.09 -3.58 -29.99
#